data_AF-Q0CQA0-F1
#
_entry.id   AF-Q0CQA0-F1
#
_cell.length_a   1.000
_cell.length_b   1.000
_cell.length_c   1.000
_cell.angle_alpha   90.00
_cell.angle_beta   90.00
_cell.angle_gamma   90.00
#
_symmetry.space_group_name_H-M   'P 1'
#
loop_
_entity.id
_entity.type
_entity.pdbx_description
1 polymer ?
#
loop_
_entity_poly.entity_id
_entity_poly.type
_entity_poly.pdbx_seq_one_letter_code
_entity_poly.pdbx_strand_id
1 'polypeptide(L)'
;MREAKNRMVQVQYDAMQCSADSCLLRTLCFSGYTKYIGRYQREDAQLAKSLPGASVKQISYLLWRSPQDSEHRREDEGKPRLDKATAVVSPIALHQSLKDPLQLCETTAMKLEHNNPPKLALKGTPREIGLEHGRVLREQIHRQLEVYEEMFEVTANMSWEKVRTLAEEFRASLEQKTPDLYAEMQGIAEGAGRDILDVVALNCRSEISFGSFSDGCTSLSWKKNAGARVLAQNWDWTNMVKANLALVSIEQAGKPKIYMVTEAGIVGKIGFNTAGVGTCLNAIKAHPCISAKMPIHVALRLCLESSSVADALQRLASLGGVASSQHILISDPKTSLGLELSPLGDVHLTEDPNGIITHTNHFIENRFVEVPPSWAPGSDKRLDRVRELAHDLVELGIRDEAITAPLLRDGIFSDLKNAPQSICCQEDPSRPRTVRTATLFNIVMNLDPQNLGAEVVVGQPGSGTESAVLKMPW
;
A
#
# COMPACT_ATOMS: atom_id res chain seq x y z
N MET A 1 -30.99 3.85 -45.51
CA MET A 1 -30.87 4.56 -46.80
C MET A 1 -30.68 6.02 -46.49
N ARG A 2 -29.42 6.47 -46.56
CA ARG A 2 -28.89 7.31 -47.66
C ARG A 2 -29.38 8.75 -47.50
N GLU A 3 -28.52 9.61 -46.95
CA GLU A 3 -27.61 10.47 -47.75
C GLU A 3 -28.43 11.42 -48.60
N ALA A 4 -28.40 12.73 -48.34
CA ALA A 4 -27.41 13.67 -48.89
C ALA A 4 -28.25 14.87 -49.43
N LYS A 5 -27.89 16.15 -49.40
CA LYS A 5 -26.59 16.82 -49.29
C LYS A 5 -26.84 18.34 -49.24
N ASN A 6 -26.03 19.06 -48.44
CA ASN A 6 -25.24 20.26 -48.78
C ASN A 6 -25.95 21.60 -49.12
N ARG A 7 -25.40 22.80 -48.81
CA ARG A 7 -24.12 23.26 -48.21
C ARG A 7 -24.18 24.79 -47.98
N MET A 8 -23.48 25.28 -46.95
CA MET A 8 -22.56 26.44 -46.86
C MET A 8 -22.06 26.47 -45.38
N VAL A 9 -20.83 26.14 -44.93
CA VAL A 9 -19.41 26.54 -45.23
C VAL A 9 -19.19 28.02 -44.86
N GLN A 10 -18.27 28.51 -43.99
CA GLN A 10 -17.05 28.05 -43.28
C GLN A 10 -16.61 29.15 -42.26
N VAL A 11 -15.64 28.82 -41.37
CA VAL A 11 -14.62 29.67 -40.65
C VAL A 11 -14.82 29.70 -39.12
N GLN A 12 -13.90 29.31 -38.22
CA GLN A 12 -12.54 28.76 -38.30
C GLN A 12 -12.19 27.99 -37.00
N TYR A 13 -11.56 26.82 -37.16
CA TYR A 13 -10.73 26.12 -36.18
C TYR A 13 -9.31 26.69 -36.32
N ASP A 14 -8.71 27.25 -35.27
CA ASP A 14 -7.26 27.53 -35.17
C ASP A 14 -6.90 27.88 -33.70
N ALA A 15 -6.42 26.90 -32.92
CA ALA A 15 -5.61 27.12 -31.70
C ALA A 15 -4.98 25.81 -31.21
N MET A 16 -4.22 25.12 -32.07
CA MET A 16 -3.34 24.03 -31.63
C MET A 16 -2.16 23.88 -32.62
N GLN A 17 -1.25 24.87 -32.63
CA GLN A 17 0.19 24.73 -32.97
C GLN A 17 0.89 26.10 -33.03
N CYS A 18 1.55 26.48 -31.94
CA CYS A 18 2.75 27.34 -31.82
C CYS A 18 2.95 27.56 -30.31
N SER A 19 4.11 27.38 -29.68
CA SER A 19 5.47 27.19 -30.13
C SER A 19 6.23 26.46 -29.02
N ALA A 20 7.23 25.68 -29.41
CA ALA A 20 8.21 25.12 -28.50
C ALA A 20 9.08 26.27 -27.95
N ASP A 21 8.79 26.73 -26.73
CA ASP A 21 9.70 27.52 -25.88
C ASP A 21 9.16 27.53 -24.43
N SER A 22 9.33 26.42 -23.72
CA SER A 22 9.37 26.41 -22.24
C SER A 22 10.15 25.23 -21.65
N CYS A 23 11.03 24.61 -22.44
CA CYS A 23 11.92 23.55 -21.99
C CYS A 23 13.28 24.16 -21.56
N LEU A 24 13.27 24.97 -20.51
CA LEU A 24 14.49 25.49 -19.86
C LEU A 24 14.18 26.02 -18.45
N LEU A 25 13.65 25.14 -17.60
CA LEU A 25 13.57 25.34 -16.14
C LEU A 25 13.49 23.98 -15.42
N ARG A 26 14.45 23.09 -15.70
CA ARG A 26 14.74 21.91 -14.89
C ARG A 26 16.24 21.63 -14.83
N THR A 27 16.99 22.58 -14.29
CA THR A 27 18.30 22.30 -13.67
C THR A 27 18.57 23.43 -12.70
N LEU A 28 18.51 23.16 -11.40
CA LEU A 28 19.21 23.84 -10.30
C LEU A 28 18.48 23.52 -8.98
N CYS A 29 18.90 22.42 -8.35
CA CYS A 29 19.03 22.31 -6.90
C CYS A 29 19.63 20.93 -6.62
N PHE A 30 20.95 20.81 -6.68
CA PHE A 30 21.77 19.91 -5.84
C PHE A 30 23.23 20.10 -6.23
N SER A 31 23.89 21.11 -5.65
CA SER A 31 25.32 21.09 -5.40
C SER A 31 25.67 22.05 -4.26
N GLY A 32 25.62 21.54 -3.03
CA GLY A 32 26.29 22.14 -1.89
C GLY A 32 27.30 21.13 -1.37
N TYR A 33 28.56 21.56 -1.26
CA TYR A 33 29.75 20.82 -0.80
C TYR A 33 30.54 20.06 -1.86
N THR A 34 31.42 20.79 -2.55
CA THR A 34 32.81 20.35 -2.73
C THR A 34 33.71 21.55 -3.00
N LYS A 35 34.38 22.04 -1.94
CA LYS A 35 35.64 22.78 -2.06
C LYS A 35 36.74 21.75 -1.83
N TYR A 36 37.52 21.41 -2.85
CA TYR A 36 38.97 21.31 -2.78
C TYR A 36 39.53 21.18 -4.19
N ILE A 37 40.34 22.18 -4.55
CA ILE A 37 41.10 22.29 -5.79
C ILE A 37 42.38 21.48 -5.63
N GLY A 38 42.75 20.70 -6.66
CA GLY A 38 44.06 20.04 -6.75
C GLY A 38 44.31 19.45 -8.14
N ARG A 39 44.94 20.23 -9.01
CA ARG A 39 45.46 19.85 -10.33
C ARG A 39 46.53 18.75 -10.22
N TYR A 40 46.57 17.81 -11.17
CA TYR A 40 47.76 17.25 -11.86
C TYR A 40 47.22 16.25 -12.92
N GLN A 41 47.07 16.66 -14.18
CA GLN A 41 48.00 16.45 -15.32
C GLN A 41 48.43 14.99 -15.58
N ARG A 42 47.98 14.52 -16.76
CA ARG A 42 48.51 13.50 -17.68
C ARG A 42 49.87 12.88 -17.34
N GLU A 43 49.85 11.55 -17.21
CA GLU A 43 50.88 10.50 -17.37
C GLU A 43 50.21 9.29 -16.67
N ASP A 44 49.85 8.15 -17.24
CA ASP A 44 50.52 7.30 -18.20
C ASP A 44 49.50 6.45 -18.98
N ALA A 45 49.69 6.39 -20.30
CA ALA A 45 49.17 5.34 -21.13
C ALA A 45 50.20 4.20 -21.14
N GLN A 46 50.06 3.22 -20.25
CA GLN A 46 50.72 1.91 -20.39
C GLN A 46 50.16 0.91 -19.37
N LEU A 47 49.20 0.08 -19.81
CA LEU A 47 49.21 -1.39 -19.71
C LEU A 47 47.81 -1.92 -20.03
N ALA A 48 47.53 -2.08 -21.32
CA ALA A 48 46.56 -3.05 -21.79
C ALA A 48 47.34 -4.33 -22.17
N LYS A 49 47.15 -5.40 -21.39
CA LYS A 49 47.21 -6.83 -21.79
C LYS A 49 47.35 -7.72 -20.56
N SER A 50 46.26 -8.38 -20.14
CA SER A 50 46.24 -9.83 -19.81
C SER A 50 44.92 -10.23 -19.12
N LEU A 51 43.94 -10.71 -19.89
CA LEU A 51 43.31 -12.04 -19.77
C LEU A 51 41.88 -12.05 -20.36
N PRO A 52 41.47 -13.14 -21.03
CA PRO A 52 40.25 -13.22 -21.83
C PRO A 52 39.09 -13.89 -21.07
N GLY A 53 37.86 -13.47 -21.37
CA GLY A 53 36.64 -14.22 -21.01
C GLY A 53 35.78 -13.57 -19.93
N ALA A 54 35.09 -12.49 -20.28
CA ALA A 54 33.83 -12.11 -19.64
C ALA A 54 32.98 -11.40 -20.70
N SER A 55 31.85 -11.99 -21.06
CA SER A 55 30.89 -11.39 -21.98
C SER A 55 30.24 -10.19 -21.30
N VAL A 56 30.58 -8.99 -21.76
CA VAL A 56 29.87 -7.76 -21.41
C VAL A 56 28.53 -7.77 -22.15
N LYS A 57 27.49 -8.28 -21.48
CA LYS A 57 26.09 -7.96 -21.78
C LYS A 57 25.39 -7.67 -20.47
N GLN A 58 25.51 -6.43 -20.02
CA GLN A 58 24.56 -5.80 -19.10
C GLN A 58 24.68 -4.29 -19.30
N ILE A 59 23.54 -3.62 -19.12
CA ILE A 59 23.29 -2.18 -19.32
C ILE A 59 22.98 -1.81 -20.78
N SER A 60 21.70 -1.94 -21.14
CA SER A 60 20.97 -0.97 -21.97
C SER A 60 19.50 -1.39 -22.00
N TYR A 61 18.65 -0.77 -21.17
CA TYR A 61 17.29 -0.40 -21.58
C TYR A 61 16.68 0.51 -20.51
N LEU A 62 16.56 1.79 -20.83
CA LEU A 62 15.42 2.66 -20.49
C LEU A 62 15.65 4.04 -21.12
N LEU A 63 15.61 4.12 -22.45
CA LEU A 63 15.19 5.34 -23.15
C LEU A 63 14.48 4.96 -24.45
N TRP A 64 13.16 4.92 -24.32
CA TRP A 64 12.10 5.27 -25.26
C TRP A 64 12.40 5.30 -26.78
N ARG A 65 11.57 4.54 -27.52
CA ARG A 65 11.32 4.66 -28.95
C ARG A 65 10.60 5.98 -29.26
N SER A 66 10.99 6.65 -30.35
CA SER A 66 10.13 7.51 -31.17
C SER A 66 10.70 7.58 -32.60
N PRO A 67 9.87 7.74 -33.65
CA PRO A 67 10.13 7.22 -34.99
C PRO A 67 10.88 8.18 -35.93
N GLN A 68 11.46 7.56 -36.97
CA GLN A 68 11.77 8.05 -38.33
C GLN A 68 11.72 9.56 -38.61
N ASP A 69 12.82 10.09 -39.15
CA ASP A 69 12.93 10.62 -40.53
C ASP A 69 14.25 11.40 -40.68
N SER A 70 15.17 10.96 -41.54
CA SER A 70 15.24 11.14 -43.00
C SER A 70 15.74 12.53 -43.42
N GLU A 71 16.66 12.48 -44.37
CA GLU A 71 17.51 13.56 -44.86
C GLU A 71 16.70 14.75 -45.39
N HIS A 72 17.25 15.96 -45.28
CA HIS A 72 16.82 17.08 -46.13
C HIS A 72 18.01 17.67 -46.90
N ARG A 73 17.94 17.48 -48.22
CA ARG A 73 18.53 18.36 -49.23
C ARG A 73 17.62 19.57 -49.44
N ARG A 74 18.27 20.64 -49.89
CA ARG A 74 17.80 21.99 -50.19
C ARG A 74 16.85 22.05 -51.39
N GLU A 75 16.00 23.08 -51.39
CA GLU A 75 15.78 24.13 -52.43
C GLU A 75 14.45 24.84 -52.05
N ASP A 76 14.42 26.11 -51.65
CA ASP A 76 14.56 27.40 -52.35
C ASP A 76 13.20 28.05 -52.71
N GLU A 77 13.20 29.39 -52.66
CA GLU A 77 12.20 30.36 -53.16
C GLU A 77 10.98 30.80 -52.30
N GLY A 78 10.86 32.15 -52.18
CA GLY A 78 9.56 32.83 -52.14
C GLY A 78 9.21 33.69 -50.91
N LYS A 79 9.73 34.93 -50.82
CA LYS A 79 9.16 36.00 -49.94
C LYS A 79 7.87 36.58 -50.55
N PRO A 80 6.98 37.25 -49.77
CA PRO A 80 7.18 38.70 -49.53
C PRO A 80 6.96 39.16 -48.08
N ARG A 81 7.54 40.33 -47.80
CA ARG A 81 7.55 41.10 -46.55
C ARG A 81 6.17 41.69 -46.20
N LEU A 82 5.89 41.84 -44.90
CA LEU A 82 5.11 42.97 -44.37
C LEU A 82 5.56 43.35 -42.95
N ASP A 83 6.10 44.56 -42.88
CA ASP A 83 6.06 45.62 -41.88
C ASP A 83 6.38 45.41 -40.39
N LYS A 84 7.42 46.15 -40.01
CA LYS A 84 7.86 46.46 -38.65
C LYS A 84 6.84 47.38 -37.98
N ALA A 85 6.34 46.98 -36.81
CA ALA A 85 5.91 47.90 -35.77
C ALA A 85 6.78 47.69 -34.53
N THR A 86 7.72 48.61 -34.35
CA THR A 86 8.50 48.79 -33.12
C THR A 86 7.58 49.31 -32.02
N ALA A 87 7.33 48.49 -30.99
CA ALA A 87 6.88 48.95 -29.69
C ALA A 87 8.00 48.69 -28.68
N VAL A 88 8.70 49.78 -28.31
CA VAL A 88 9.63 49.82 -27.18
C VAL A 88 8.78 49.79 -25.92
N VAL A 89 8.90 48.75 -25.11
CA VAL A 89 8.38 48.73 -23.73
C VAL A 89 9.56 48.52 -22.77
N SER A 90 9.73 49.52 -21.91
CA SER A 90 10.74 49.63 -20.85
C SER A 90 10.67 48.48 -19.84
N PRO A 91 11.81 47.92 -19.36
CA PRO A 91 11.82 46.82 -18.41
C PRO A 91 11.71 47.33 -16.96
N ILE A 92 10.51 47.75 -16.53
CA ILE A 92 10.19 47.91 -15.11
C ILE A 92 8.74 47.48 -14.90
N ALA A 93 8.54 46.19 -14.60
CA ALA A 93 7.46 45.64 -13.76
C ALA A 93 7.28 44.14 -14.06
N LEU A 94 8.17 43.29 -13.56
CA LEU A 94 7.84 41.89 -13.30
C LEU A 94 8.69 41.37 -12.15
N HIS A 95 8.40 41.90 -10.96
CA HIS A 95 8.90 41.37 -9.70
C HIS A 95 7.72 41.20 -8.76
N GLN A 96 6.90 40.18 -9.02
CA GLN A 96 5.95 39.65 -8.05
C GLN A 96 5.70 38.17 -8.35
N SER A 97 5.98 37.34 -7.35
CA SER A 97 5.68 35.91 -7.24
C SER A 97 6.60 34.91 -7.94
N LEU A 98 7.90 34.92 -7.59
CA LEU A 98 8.64 33.66 -7.45
C LEU A 98 8.82 33.42 -5.95
N LYS A 99 8.16 32.39 -5.42
CA LYS A 99 8.34 31.98 -4.02
C LYS A 99 9.78 31.50 -3.82
N ASP A 100 10.37 31.90 -2.71
CA ASP A 100 11.75 31.57 -2.32
C ASP A 100 11.97 30.04 -2.32
N PRO A 101 13.00 29.49 -2.98
CA PRO A 101 13.25 28.05 -3.03
C PRO A 101 13.37 27.39 -1.65
N LEU A 102 13.87 28.12 -0.65
CA LEU A 102 13.94 27.65 0.74
C LEU A 102 12.55 27.51 1.36
N GLN A 103 11.67 28.48 1.11
CA GLN A 103 10.29 28.46 1.60
C GLN A 103 9.45 27.38 0.91
N LEU A 104 9.72 27.08 -0.36
CA LEU A 104 9.10 25.97 -1.10
C LEU A 104 9.55 24.60 -0.55
N CYS A 105 10.83 24.47 -0.19
CA CYS A 105 11.39 23.27 0.42
C CYS A 105 10.81 23.05 1.84
N GLU A 106 10.73 24.09 2.65
CA GLU A 106 10.11 24.06 3.98
C GLU A 106 8.61 23.75 3.91
N THR A 107 7.85 24.35 2.98
CA THR A 107 6.42 24.01 2.81
C THR A 107 6.20 22.61 2.28
N THR A 108 7.12 22.06 1.49
CA THR A 108 7.06 20.66 1.02
C THR A 108 7.42 19.71 2.16
N ALA A 109 8.46 19.99 2.94
CA ALA A 109 8.85 19.22 4.11
C ALA A 109 7.76 19.24 5.20
N MET A 110 7.17 20.40 5.49
CA MET A 110 6.04 20.51 6.43
C MET A 110 4.79 19.78 5.93
N LYS A 111 4.51 19.79 4.60
CA LYS A 111 3.42 18.97 4.02
C LYS A 111 3.70 17.47 4.10
N LEU A 112 4.96 17.05 3.97
CA LEU A 112 5.37 15.65 4.12
C LEU A 112 5.27 15.19 5.59
N GLU A 113 5.60 16.05 6.55
CA GLU A 113 5.42 15.74 7.98
C GLU A 113 3.94 15.65 8.39
N HIS A 114 3.07 16.50 7.81
CA HIS A 114 1.62 16.46 8.08
C HIS A 114 0.89 15.22 7.52
N ASN A 115 1.56 14.44 6.67
CA ASN A 115 1.00 13.23 6.04
C ASN A 115 1.45 11.92 6.69
N ASN A 116 2.34 11.97 7.69
CA ASN A 116 2.80 10.77 8.36
C ASN A 116 1.77 10.32 9.42
N PRO A 117 1.48 9.01 9.50
CA PRO A 117 0.61 8.52 10.56
C PRO A 117 1.28 8.72 11.92
N PRO A 118 0.51 9.00 12.99
CA PRO A 118 1.04 9.03 14.35
C PRO A 118 1.70 7.69 14.71
N LYS A 119 2.78 7.76 15.49
CA LYS A 119 3.51 6.61 16.02
C LYS A 119 3.20 6.44 17.50
N LEU A 120 2.74 5.26 17.92
CA LEU A 120 2.34 4.96 19.28
C LEU A 120 3.16 3.81 19.86
N ALA A 121 3.65 3.98 21.08
CA ALA A 121 4.24 2.91 21.87
C ALA A 121 3.32 2.60 23.05
N LEU A 122 2.62 1.47 22.97
CA LEU A 122 1.66 1.02 23.96
C LEU A 122 2.29 -0.09 24.80
N LYS A 123 2.08 -0.04 26.11
CA LYS A 123 2.62 -1.02 27.05
C LYS A 123 1.70 -1.17 28.26
N GLY A 124 1.61 -2.39 28.77
CA GLY A 124 0.91 -2.68 30.02
C GLY A 124 -0.02 -3.88 29.90
N THR A 125 -1.03 -3.89 30.77
CA THR A 125 -2.16 -4.81 30.66
C THR A 125 -2.98 -4.50 29.39
N PRO A 126 -3.79 -5.45 28.89
CA PRO A 126 -4.61 -5.21 27.70
C PRO A 126 -5.50 -3.97 27.83
N ARG A 127 -6.12 -3.76 29.00
CA ARG A 127 -6.95 -2.57 29.26
C ARG A 127 -6.15 -1.26 29.22
N GLU A 128 -4.95 -1.22 29.81
CA GLU A 128 -4.08 -0.02 29.79
C GLU A 128 -3.60 0.31 28.37
N ILE A 129 -3.23 -0.72 27.60
CA ILE A 129 -2.89 -0.60 26.17
C ILE A 129 -4.07 0.02 25.41
N GLY A 130 -5.27 -0.50 25.64
CA GLY A 130 -6.48 0.00 25.03
C GLY A 130 -6.78 1.44 25.42
N LEU A 131 -6.69 1.76 26.72
CA LEU A 131 -6.95 3.10 27.25
C LEU A 131 -6.05 4.15 26.60
N GLU A 132 -4.75 3.86 26.50
CA GLU A 132 -3.81 4.77 25.88
C GLU A 132 -4.02 4.88 24.36
N HIS A 133 -4.32 3.77 23.67
CA HIS A 133 -4.72 3.78 22.25
C HIS A 133 -5.92 4.72 22.05
N GLY A 134 -7.00 4.50 22.79
CA GLY A 134 -8.22 5.30 22.70
C GLY A 134 -7.99 6.78 23.02
N ARG A 135 -7.16 7.08 24.03
CA ARG A 135 -6.86 8.45 24.46
C ARG A 135 -6.03 9.20 23.42
N VAL A 136 -4.97 8.58 22.89
CA VAL A 136 -4.05 9.23 21.95
C VAL A 136 -4.67 9.36 20.56
N LEU A 137 -5.45 8.38 20.11
CA LEU A 137 -6.10 8.37 18.80
C LEU A 137 -7.57 8.77 18.84
N ARG A 138 -8.03 9.46 19.89
CA ARG A 138 -9.44 9.82 20.09
C ARG A 138 -10.08 10.43 18.84
N GLU A 139 -9.45 11.46 18.29
CA GLU A 139 -9.97 12.19 17.12
C GLU A 139 -10.00 11.31 15.86
N GLN A 140 -8.97 10.48 15.66
CA GLN A 140 -8.91 9.52 14.55
C GLN A 140 -10.01 8.47 14.69
N ILE A 141 -10.25 7.95 15.90
CA ILE A 141 -11.32 6.97 16.16
C ILE A 141 -12.69 7.58 15.87
N HIS A 142 -12.93 8.82 16.28
CA HIS A 142 -14.20 9.51 16.01
C HIS A 142 -14.44 9.68 14.51
N ARG A 143 -13.45 10.15 13.76
CA ARG A 143 -13.54 10.22 12.28
C ARG A 143 -13.68 8.85 11.64
N GLN A 144 -13.03 7.82 12.20
CA GLN A 144 -13.13 6.46 11.68
C GLN A 144 -14.57 5.92 11.83
N LEU A 145 -15.23 6.22 12.93
CA LEU A 145 -16.64 5.86 13.15
C LEU A 145 -17.56 6.56 12.15
N GLU A 146 -17.38 7.86 11.93
CA GLU A 146 -18.14 8.64 10.93
C GLU A 146 -17.97 8.04 9.52
N VAL A 147 -16.73 7.68 9.15
CA VAL A 147 -16.44 7.03 7.87
C VAL A 147 -17.17 5.70 7.75
N TYR A 148 -17.14 4.86 8.79
CA TYR A 148 -17.79 3.56 8.73
C TYR A 148 -19.31 3.64 8.76
N GLU A 149 -19.88 4.58 9.51
CA GLU A 149 -21.31 4.87 9.46
C GLU A 149 -21.76 5.19 8.03
N GLU A 150 -21.07 6.11 7.35
CA GLU A 150 -21.35 6.46 5.93
C GLU A 150 -21.20 5.22 5.02
N MET A 151 -20.15 4.41 5.22
CA MET A 151 -19.90 3.22 4.40
C MET A 151 -20.97 2.14 4.60
N PHE A 152 -21.39 1.85 5.83
CA PHE A 152 -22.43 0.86 6.11
C PHE A 152 -23.79 1.28 5.56
N GLU A 153 -24.12 2.56 5.68
CA GLU A 153 -25.35 3.11 5.11
C GLU A 153 -25.37 2.95 3.59
N VAL A 154 -24.30 3.37 2.90
CA VAL A 154 -24.26 3.38 1.43
C VAL A 154 -24.13 1.98 0.83
N THR A 155 -23.33 1.10 1.44
CA THR A 155 -22.97 -0.20 0.80
C THR A 155 -23.83 -1.37 1.26
N ALA A 156 -24.37 -1.30 2.48
CA ALA A 156 -25.14 -2.38 3.09
C ALA A 156 -26.56 -1.97 3.49
N ASN A 157 -26.93 -0.69 3.28
CA ASN A 157 -28.22 -0.13 3.73
C ASN A 157 -28.47 -0.42 5.22
N MET A 158 -27.42 -0.22 6.04
CA MET A 158 -27.45 -0.44 7.48
C MET A 158 -27.19 0.87 8.22
N SER A 159 -28.10 1.25 9.12
CA SER A 159 -27.84 2.31 10.09
C SER A 159 -26.79 1.87 11.11
N TRP A 160 -26.13 2.83 11.75
CA TRP A 160 -25.17 2.53 12.81
C TRP A 160 -25.80 1.75 13.98
N GLU A 161 -27.06 2.01 14.32
CA GLU A 161 -27.79 1.26 15.34
C GLU A 161 -27.91 -0.23 14.99
N LYS A 162 -28.21 -0.55 13.72
CA LYS A 162 -28.26 -1.93 13.25
C LYS A 162 -26.87 -2.57 13.25
N VAL A 163 -25.83 -1.82 12.88
CA VAL A 163 -24.43 -2.26 12.98
C VAL A 163 -24.08 -2.62 14.42
N ARG A 164 -24.44 -1.78 15.39
CA ARG A 164 -24.21 -2.05 16.82
C ARG A 164 -24.98 -3.28 17.32
N THR A 165 -26.20 -3.50 16.82
CA THR A 165 -26.98 -4.71 17.16
C THR A 165 -26.26 -5.97 16.69
N LEU A 166 -25.69 -5.98 15.48
CA LEU A 166 -24.89 -7.10 14.98
C LEU A 166 -23.56 -7.24 15.73
N ALA A 167 -22.94 -6.13 16.13
CA ALA A 167 -21.71 -6.12 16.91
C ALA A 167 -21.88 -6.79 18.29
N GLU A 168 -23.08 -6.76 18.89
CA GLU A 168 -23.37 -7.41 20.17
C GLU A 168 -23.13 -8.93 20.13
N GLU A 169 -23.42 -9.59 19.01
CA GLU A 169 -23.16 -11.03 18.87
C GLU A 169 -21.65 -11.33 18.92
N PHE A 170 -20.84 -10.50 18.25
CA PHE A 170 -19.39 -10.63 18.30
C PHE A 170 -18.84 -10.25 19.68
N ARG A 171 -19.40 -9.24 20.33
CA ARG A 171 -19.02 -8.82 21.69
C ARG A 171 -19.07 -10.01 22.65
N ALA A 172 -20.14 -10.80 22.63
CA ALA A 172 -20.30 -11.98 23.47
C ALA A 172 -19.20 -13.03 23.22
N SER A 173 -18.91 -13.34 21.96
CA SER A 173 -17.83 -14.28 21.59
C SER A 173 -16.46 -13.78 22.01
N LEU A 174 -16.19 -12.48 21.86
CA LEU A 174 -14.91 -11.86 22.21
C LEU A 174 -14.67 -11.86 23.71
N GLU A 175 -15.69 -11.51 24.50
CA GLU A 175 -15.62 -11.53 25.96
C GLU A 175 -15.34 -12.93 26.49
N GLN A 176 -15.94 -13.96 25.89
CA GLN A 176 -15.77 -15.34 26.31
C GLN A 176 -14.42 -15.95 25.88
N LYS A 177 -14.04 -15.75 24.61
CA LYS A 177 -12.93 -16.50 23.98
C LYS A 177 -11.61 -15.74 23.98
N THR A 178 -11.66 -14.42 24.00
CA THR A 178 -10.48 -13.55 23.97
C THR A 178 -10.63 -12.41 24.97
N PRO A 179 -10.81 -12.71 26.27
CA PRO A 179 -11.11 -11.70 27.30
C PRO A 179 -10.05 -10.59 27.37
N ASP A 180 -8.78 -10.90 27.13
CA ASP A 180 -7.70 -9.91 27.06
C ASP A 180 -7.94 -8.88 25.94
N LEU A 181 -8.27 -9.33 24.73
CA LEU A 181 -8.50 -8.45 23.59
C LEU A 181 -9.81 -7.67 23.73
N TYR A 182 -10.82 -8.26 24.36
CA TYR A 182 -12.03 -7.54 24.73
C TYR A 182 -11.74 -6.45 25.78
N ALA A 183 -10.90 -6.72 26.78
CA ALA A 183 -10.47 -5.71 27.75
C ALA A 183 -9.66 -4.57 27.10
N GLU A 184 -8.87 -4.87 26.06
CA GLU A 184 -8.23 -3.85 25.24
C GLU A 184 -9.27 -2.99 24.49
N MET A 185 -10.28 -3.60 23.88
CA MET A 185 -11.37 -2.84 23.24
C MET A 185 -12.15 -1.97 24.24
N GLN A 186 -12.36 -2.45 25.48
CA GLN A 186 -12.94 -1.64 26.56
C GLN A 186 -12.08 -0.43 26.89
N GLY A 187 -10.75 -0.62 26.99
CA GLY A 187 -9.82 0.49 27.16
C GLY A 187 -9.91 1.48 26.00
N ILE A 188 -9.93 1.02 24.75
CA ILE A 188 -10.07 1.88 23.57
C ILE A 188 -11.34 2.72 23.65
N ALA A 189 -12.48 2.10 23.98
CA ALA A 189 -13.76 2.77 24.11
C ALA A 189 -13.71 3.85 25.20
N GLU A 190 -13.17 3.52 26.38
CA GLU A 190 -12.99 4.44 27.50
C GLU A 190 -12.09 5.62 27.11
N GLY A 191 -10.92 5.36 26.53
CA GLY A 191 -9.96 6.38 26.14
C GLY A 191 -10.50 7.31 25.05
N ALA A 192 -11.25 6.75 24.11
CA ALA A 192 -11.89 7.51 23.03
C ALA A 192 -13.17 8.22 23.49
N GLY A 193 -13.75 7.88 24.65
CA GLY A 193 -15.06 8.39 25.06
C GLY A 193 -16.19 7.92 24.15
N ARG A 194 -16.16 6.64 23.76
CA ARG A 194 -17.13 5.98 22.88
C ARG A 194 -17.75 4.76 23.56
N ASP A 195 -18.84 4.27 23.01
CA ASP A 195 -19.46 3.05 23.51
C ASP A 195 -18.63 1.82 23.10
N ILE A 196 -18.61 0.78 23.93
CA ILE A 196 -17.88 -0.46 23.62
C ILE A 196 -18.36 -1.08 22.30
N LEU A 197 -19.64 -1.00 21.98
CA LEU A 197 -20.16 -1.56 20.73
C LEU A 197 -19.68 -0.81 19.50
N ASP A 198 -19.34 0.48 19.61
CA ASP A 198 -18.72 1.22 18.51
C ASP A 198 -17.35 0.63 18.17
N VAL A 199 -16.54 0.33 19.20
CA VAL A 199 -15.21 -0.26 19.03
C VAL A 199 -15.29 -1.72 18.57
N VAL A 200 -16.23 -2.50 19.11
CA VAL A 200 -16.46 -3.87 18.62
C VAL A 200 -16.90 -3.85 17.16
N ALA A 201 -17.78 -2.93 16.76
CA ALA A 201 -18.18 -2.77 15.37
C ALA A 201 -17.01 -2.46 14.44
N LEU A 202 -16.09 -1.57 14.84
CA LEU A 202 -14.86 -1.30 14.08
C LEU A 202 -14.00 -2.56 13.90
N ASN A 203 -13.85 -3.36 14.96
CA ASN A 203 -13.05 -4.59 14.94
C ASN A 203 -13.75 -5.77 14.26
N CYS A 204 -15.05 -5.68 13.97
CA CYS A 204 -15.86 -6.69 13.29
C CYS A 204 -16.43 -6.19 11.95
N ARG A 205 -15.86 -5.12 11.39
CA ARG A 205 -16.43 -4.43 10.21
C ARG A 205 -16.57 -5.34 8.97
N SER A 206 -15.66 -6.30 8.80
CA SER A 206 -15.67 -7.23 7.66
C SER A 206 -16.79 -8.25 7.81
N GLU A 207 -17.00 -8.70 9.05
CA GLU A 207 -18.05 -9.63 9.43
C GLU A 207 -19.43 -8.98 9.31
N ILE A 208 -19.62 -7.77 9.86
CA ILE A 208 -20.90 -7.06 9.86
C ILE A 208 -21.33 -6.67 8.44
N SER A 209 -20.37 -6.29 7.59
CA SER A 209 -20.65 -6.01 6.17
C SER A 209 -20.85 -7.27 5.34
N PHE A 210 -20.64 -8.48 5.89
CA PHE A 210 -20.58 -9.74 5.15
C PHE A 210 -19.64 -9.66 3.93
N GLY A 211 -18.49 -8.98 4.08
CA GLY A 211 -17.56 -8.71 2.99
C GLY A 211 -18.13 -7.83 1.87
N SER A 212 -19.21 -7.08 2.11
CA SER A 212 -19.82 -6.20 1.09
C SER A 212 -18.93 -5.01 0.72
N PHE A 213 -17.90 -4.73 1.51
CA PHE A 213 -16.86 -3.78 1.13
C PHE A 213 -15.91 -4.37 0.07
N SER A 214 -15.54 -3.56 -0.91
CA SER A 214 -14.60 -3.93 -1.96
C SER A 214 -13.17 -3.55 -1.54
N ASP A 215 -12.37 -4.56 -1.19
CA ASP A 215 -10.94 -4.44 -0.90
C ASP A 215 -10.12 -4.80 -2.16
N GLY A 216 -8.99 -4.12 -2.37
CA GLY A 216 -8.07 -4.33 -3.49
C GLY A 216 -6.69 -4.92 -3.13
N CYS A 217 -6.44 -5.36 -1.89
CA CYS A 217 -5.10 -5.77 -1.43
C CYS A 217 -4.32 -6.73 -2.34
N THR A 218 -3.00 -6.55 -2.40
CA THR A 218 -2.04 -7.48 -3.02
C THR A 218 -0.92 -7.79 -2.01
N SER A 219 -0.64 -9.07 -1.75
CA SER A 219 0.39 -9.51 -0.80
C SER A 219 1.37 -10.51 -1.42
N LEU A 220 2.61 -10.48 -0.93
CA LEU A 220 3.70 -11.34 -1.36
C LEU A 220 4.58 -11.74 -0.17
N SER A 221 4.94 -13.02 -0.10
CA SER A 221 6.02 -13.53 0.74
C SER A 221 7.10 -14.07 -0.18
N TRP A 222 8.36 -13.85 0.18
CA TRP A 222 9.51 -14.42 -0.52
C TRP A 222 10.57 -14.90 0.46
N LYS A 223 10.86 -16.19 0.41
CA LYS A 223 11.99 -16.79 1.11
C LYS A 223 13.31 -16.22 0.61
N LYS A 224 14.06 -15.57 1.49
CA LYS A 224 15.43 -15.14 1.20
C LYS A 224 16.37 -16.33 1.30
N ASN A 225 16.37 -17.00 2.45
CA ASN A 225 17.19 -18.16 2.74
C ASN A 225 16.50 -19.06 3.79
N ALA A 226 17.22 -20.02 4.37
CA ALA A 226 16.64 -20.96 5.35
C ALA A 226 16.13 -20.29 6.65
N GLY A 227 16.65 -19.12 7.01
CA GLY A 227 16.35 -18.41 8.26
C GLY A 227 15.80 -17.00 8.08
N ALA A 228 15.40 -16.61 6.87
CA ALA A 228 14.86 -15.28 6.61
C ALA A 228 13.84 -15.28 5.47
N ARG A 229 12.78 -14.49 5.66
CA ARG A 229 11.71 -14.23 4.68
C ARG A 229 11.43 -12.74 4.60
N VAL A 230 10.91 -12.30 3.46
CA VAL A 230 10.28 -10.99 3.30
C VAL A 230 8.79 -11.19 3.17
N LEU A 231 8.02 -10.30 3.81
CA LEU A 231 6.58 -10.24 3.69
C LEU A 231 6.17 -8.82 3.30
N ALA A 232 5.37 -8.66 2.25
CA ALA A 232 5.05 -7.36 1.69
C ALA A 232 3.60 -7.25 1.23
N GLN A 233 3.05 -6.04 1.29
CA GLN A 233 1.66 -5.79 0.90
C GLN A 233 1.40 -4.33 0.50
N ASN A 234 0.59 -4.16 -0.55
CA ASN A 234 -0.24 -2.96 -0.73
C ASN A 234 -1.59 -3.19 -0.06
N TRP A 235 -1.95 -2.30 0.86
CA TRP A 235 -3.27 -2.28 1.47
C TRP A 235 -4.13 -1.22 0.79
N ASP A 236 -5.22 -1.69 0.18
CA ASP A 236 -6.06 -0.89 -0.69
C ASP A 236 -7.42 -0.69 -0.04
N TRP A 237 -7.78 0.56 0.23
CA TRP A 237 -9.04 0.89 0.89
C TRP A 237 -9.53 2.27 0.47
N THR A 238 -10.65 2.73 1.03
CA THR A 238 -11.14 4.08 0.74
C THR A 238 -10.22 5.14 1.31
N ASN A 239 -9.88 6.15 0.49
CA ASN A 239 -9.01 7.27 0.87
C ASN A 239 -9.49 8.01 2.13
N MET A 240 -10.78 7.91 2.48
CA MET A 240 -11.33 8.50 3.70
C MET A 240 -10.68 7.96 4.99
N VAL A 241 -10.15 6.74 4.97
CA VAL A 241 -9.48 6.11 6.11
C VAL A 241 -8.01 6.50 6.23
N LYS A 242 -7.39 7.03 5.17
CA LYS A 242 -5.94 7.29 5.13
C LYS A 242 -5.45 8.16 6.30
N ALA A 243 -6.22 9.19 6.66
CA ALA A 243 -5.89 10.13 7.74
C ALA A 243 -6.06 9.53 9.16
N ASN A 244 -6.61 8.32 9.27
CA ASN A 244 -6.85 7.63 10.53
C ASN A 244 -5.96 6.39 10.69
N LEU A 245 -4.97 6.20 9.81
CA LEU A 245 -3.92 5.22 9.99
C LEU A 245 -2.99 5.61 11.15
N ALA A 246 -2.37 4.61 11.77
CA ALA A 246 -1.35 4.80 12.80
C ALA A 246 -0.29 3.69 12.73
N LEU A 247 0.95 4.00 13.12
CA LEU A 247 1.98 3.00 13.41
C LEU A 247 1.95 2.71 14.90
N VAL A 248 1.77 1.46 15.29
CA VAL A 248 1.61 1.08 16.70
C VAL A 248 2.62 0.00 17.05
N SER A 249 3.28 0.17 18.20
CA SER A 249 4.03 -0.89 18.86
C SER A 249 3.33 -1.26 20.15
N ILE A 250 3.23 -2.56 20.43
CA ILE A 250 2.52 -3.10 21.60
C ILE A 250 3.47 -4.01 22.36
N GLU A 251 3.70 -3.69 23.63
CA GLU A 251 4.53 -4.48 24.54
C GLU A 251 3.69 -5.03 25.69
N GLN A 252 3.56 -6.35 25.72
CA GLN A 252 2.81 -7.09 26.75
C GLN A 252 3.73 -8.09 27.43
N ALA A 253 3.56 -8.25 28.75
CA ALA A 253 4.33 -9.24 29.49
C ALA A 253 4.09 -10.65 28.93
N GLY A 254 5.18 -11.40 28.69
CA GLY A 254 5.10 -12.78 28.20
C GLY A 254 4.72 -12.95 26.72
N LYS A 255 4.58 -11.86 25.95
CA LYS A 255 4.27 -11.91 24.51
C LYS A 255 5.38 -11.24 23.68
N PRO A 256 5.60 -11.64 22.42
CA PRO A 256 6.43 -10.88 21.50
C PRO A 256 5.92 -9.45 21.36
N LYS A 257 6.84 -8.48 21.26
CA LYS A 257 6.47 -7.08 21.01
C LYS A 257 6.04 -6.93 19.56
N ILE A 258 4.89 -6.30 19.35
CA ILE A 258 4.26 -6.14 18.03
C ILE A 258 4.64 -4.78 17.46
N TYR A 259 4.78 -4.71 16.12
CA TYR A 259 4.88 -3.49 15.33
C TYR A 259 3.91 -3.62 14.15
N MET A 260 2.92 -2.74 14.05
CA MET A 260 1.92 -2.80 12.98
C MET A 260 1.54 -1.42 12.44
N VAL A 261 1.09 -1.39 11.20
CA VAL A 261 0.27 -0.31 10.66
C VAL A 261 -1.18 -0.70 10.92
N THR A 262 -1.94 0.13 11.62
CA THR A 262 -3.36 -0.12 11.94
C THR A 262 -4.23 1.07 11.58
N GLU A 263 -5.54 0.87 11.66
CA GLU A 263 -6.51 1.98 11.71
C GLU A 263 -6.85 2.26 13.17
N ALA A 264 -7.07 3.53 13.49
CA ALA A 264 -7.41 3.94 14.85
C ALA A 264 -8.64 3.18 15.38
N GLY A 265 -8.49 2.58 16.56
CA GLY A 265 -9.51 1.77 17.23
C GLY A 265 -9.46 0.27 16.93
N ILE A 266 -8.58 -0.19 16.04
CA ILE A 266 -8.44 -1.61 15.67
C ILE A 266 -7.26 -2.27 16.40
N VAL A 267 -7.54 -3.43 17.04
CA VAL A 267 -6.58 -4.13 17.92
C VAL A 267 -5.51 -4.92 17.17
N GLY A 268 -5.74 -5.29 15.91
CA GLY A 268 -4.78 -6.06 15.11
C GLY A 268 -4.96 -5.82 13.62
N LYS A 269 -3.84 -5.61 12.91
CA LYS A 269 -3.84 -5.42 11.46
C LYS A 269 -2.57 -5.99 10.82
N ILE A 270 -1.84 -5.20 10.03
CA ILE A 270 -0.71 -5.66 9.21
C ILE A 270 0.59 -5.25 9.88
N GLY A 271 1.50 -6.20 10.09
CA GLY A 271 2.72 -5.95 10.85
C GLY A 271 3.52 -7.21 11.16
N PHE A 272 4.47 -7.08 12.09
CA PHE A 272 5.32 -8.15 12.56
C PHE A 272 5.59 -8.04 14.05
N ASN A 273 6.24 -9.05 14.64
CA ASN A 273 6.63 -9.05 16.04
C ASN A 273 8.11 -9.42 16.25
N THR A 274 8.60 -9.27 17.49
CA THR A 274 9.99 -9.57 17.85
C THR A 274 10.39 -11.05 17.80
N ALA A 275 9.44 -11.97 17.61
CA ALA A 275 9.74 -13.37 17.33
C ALA A 275 9.97 -13.63 15.82
N GLY A 276 9.82 -12.60 14.98
CA GLY A 276 9.94 -12.70 13.52
C GLY A 276 8.66 -13.14 12.84
N VAL A 277 7.52 -13.21 13.52
CA VAL A 277 6.22 -13.51 12.90
C VAL A 277 5.65 -12.25 12.28
N GLY A 278 5.32 -12.30 10.99
CA GLY A 278 4.66 -11.23 10.23
C GLY A 278 3.34 -11.68 9.62
N THR A 279 2.41 -10.74 9.45
CA THR A 279 1.10 -10.97 8.83
C THR A 279 0.71 -9.87 7.86
N CYS A 280 0.19 -10.27 6.70
CA CYS A 280 -0.56 -9.42 5.77
C CYS A 280 -2.02 -9.90 5.68
N LEU A 281 -2.92 -9.01 5.24
CA LEU A 281 -4.34 -9.30 5.15
C LEU A 281 -4.89 -9.02 3.76
N ASN A 282 -5.60 -9.98 3.17
CA ASN A 282 -6.47 -9.72 2.04
C ASN A 282 -7.89 -10.16 2.40
N ALA A 283 -8.85 -9.23 2.41
CA ALA A 283 -10.25 -9.60 2.62
C ALA A 283 -10.75 -10.49 1.48
N ILE A 284 -11.70 -11.40 1.77
CA ILE A 284 -12.41 -12.22 0.78
C ILE A 284 -13.90 -12.24 1.10
N LYS A 285 -14.77 -11.83 0.17
CA LYS A 285 -16.22 -12.02 0.39
C LYS A 285 -16.63 -13.42 0.02
N ALA A 286 -17.11 -14.15 1.02
CA ALA A 286 -17.84 -15.37 0.86
C ALA A 286 -18.82 -15.54 2.02
N HIS A 287 -19.82 -16.40 1.82
CA HIS A 287 -20.80 -16.77 2.85
C HIS A 287 -20.51 -18.17 3.37
N PRO A 288 -20.80 -18.46 4.65
CA PRO A 288 -21.48 -17.63 5.64
C PRO A 288 -20.53 -16.72 6.44
N CYS A 289 -21.09 -15.92 7.35
CA CYS A 289 -20.38 -15.35 8.50
C CYS A 289 -20.94 -15.98 9.78
N ILE A 290 -20.08 -16.35 10.73
CA ILE A 290 -20.47 -17.04 11.98
C ILE A 290 -19.96 -16.23 13.19
N SER A 291 -20.86 -15.51 13.87
CA SER A 291 -20.53 -14.60 14.98
C SER A 291 -19.95 -15.28 16.22
N ALA A 292 -20.14 -16.60 16.35
CA ALA A 292 -19.51 -17.42 17.39
C ALA A 292 -17.99 -17.64 17.20
N LYS A 293 -17.42 -17.29 16.03
CA LYS A 293 -16.00 -17.48 15.69
C LYS A 293 -15.20 -16.17 15.75
N MET A 294 -13.90 -16.20 15.49
CA MET A 294 -13.02 -15.04 15.66
C MET A 294 -13.10 -14.04 14.50
N PRO A 295 -13.38 -12.74 14.77
CA PRO A 295 -13.29 -11.69 13.76
C PRO A 295 -11.89 -11.55 13.17
N ILE A 296 -11.81 -11.06 11.94
CA ILE A 296 -10.59 -10.92 11.15
C ILE A 296 -9.45 -10.19 11.88
N HIS A 297 -9.75 -9.04 12.49
CA HIS A 297 -8.75 -8.21 13.16
C HIS A 297 -8.26 -8.82 14.47
N VAL A 298 -9.11 -9.65 15.09
CA VAL A 298 -8.75 -10.46 16.24
C VAL A 298 -7.88 -11.63 15.82
N ALA A 299 -8.20 -12.31 14.71
CA ALA A 299 -7.34 -13.35 14.14
C ALA A 299 -5.93 -12.82 13.80
N LEU A 300 -5.84 -11.63 13.20
CA LEU A 300 -4.55 -10.95 12.95
C LEU A 300 -3.80 -10.66 14.24
N ARG A 301 -4.47 -10.12 15.27
CA ARG A 301 -3.84 -9.86 16.56
C ARG A 301 -3.33 -11.15 17.21
N LEU A 302 -4.08 -12.24 17.14
CA LEU A 302 -3.65 -13.54 17.67
C LEU A 302 -2.40 -14.06 16.96
N CYS A 303 -2.32 -13.89 15.64
CA CYS A 303 -1.12 -14.22 14.86
C CYS A 303 0.08 -13.34 15.26
N LEU A 304 -0.13 -12.02 15.38
CA LEU A 304 0.92 -11.07 15.79
C LEU A 304 1.38 -11.29 17.24
N GLU A 305 0.57 -11.88 18.10
CA GLU A 305 0.97 -12.28 19.46
C GLU A 305 1.69 -13.64 19.52
N SER A 306 1.76 -14.38 18.41
CA SER A 306 2.30 -15.74 18.37
C SER A 306 3.81 -15.75 18.15
N SER A 307 4.47 -16.80 18.63
CA SER A 307 5.93 -16.97 18.57
C SER A 307 6.43 -17.66 17.30
N SER A 308 5.54 -18.26 16.52
CA SER A 308 5.82 -18.90 15.23
C SER A 308 4.53 -19.01 14.40
N VAL A 309 4.65 -19.37 13.12
CA VAL A 309 3.49 -19.69 12.26
C VAL A 309 2.69 -20.86 12.82
N ALA A 310 3.37 -21.88 13.35
CA ALA A 310 2.71 -23.05 13.93
C ALA A 310 1.89 -22.71 15.20
N ASP A 311 2.44 -21.85 16.06
CA ASP A 311 1.76 -21.33 17.26
C ASP A 311 0.50 -20.53 16.87
N ALA A 312 0.59 -19.67 15.86
CA ALA A 312 -0.55 -18.93 15.33
C ALA A 312 -1.67 -19.85 14.82
N LEU A 313 -1.33 -20.88 14.03
CA LEU A 313 -2.30 -21.86 13.53
C LEU A 313 -2.98 -22.63 14.67
N GLN A 314 -2.20 -23.09 15.66
CA GLN A 314 -2.73 -23.79 16.81
C GLN A 314 -3.69 -22.89 17.60
N ARG A 315 -3.36 -21.61 17.77
CA ARG A 315 -4.18 -20.64 18.49
C ARG A 315 -5.48 -20.31 17.76
N LEU A 316 -5.46 -20.15 16.45
CA LEU A 316 -6.68 -19.95 15.66
C LEU A 316 -7.59 -21.20 15.71
N ALA A 317 -7.00 -22.38 15.56
CA ALA A 317 -7.74 -23.65 15.59
C ALA A 317 -8.40 -23.89 16.95
N SER A 318 -7.70 -23.61 18.06
CA SER A 318 -8.24 -23.81 19.42
C SER A 318 -9.43 -22.91 19.76
N LEU A 319 -9.60 -21.79 19.05
CA LEU A 319 -10.73 -20.88 19.20
C LEU A 319 -11.91 -21.19 18.26
N GLY A 320 -11.77 -22.20 17.39
CA GLY A 320 -12.78 -22.66 16.45
C GLY A 320 -12.71 -22.03 15.06
N GLY A 321 -11.60 -21.37 14.73
CA GLY A 321 -11.38 -20.69 13.45
C GLY A 321 -12.03 -19.31 13.38
N VAL A 322 -12.22 -18.83 12.15
CA VAL A 322 -12.55 -17.43 11.85
C VAL A 322 -14.03 -17.22 11.52
N ALA A 323 -14.53 -16.01 11.78
CA ALA A 323 -15.93 -15.64 11.63
C ALA A 323 -16.32 -15.29 10.20
N SER A 324 -15.39 -14.82 9.39
CA SER A 324 -15.60 -14.45 7.99
C SER A 324 -14.50 -15.02 7.10
N SER A 325 -14.69 -14.91 5.78
CA SER A 325 -13.70 -15.35 4.79
C SER A 325 -12.61 -14.32 4.58
N GLN A 326 -11.37 -14.79 4.47
CA GLN A 326 -10.19 -13.94 4.30
C GLN A 326 -8.98 -14.75 3.89
N HIS A 327 -7.95 -14.05 3.45
CA HIS A 327 -6.61 -14.58 3.35
C HIS A 327 -5.67 -13.84 4.31
N ILE A 328 -4.98 -14.60 5.17
CA ILE A 328 -3.88 -14.09 5.98
C ILE A 328 -2.58 -14.68 5.43
N LEU A 329 -1.70 -13.84 4.90
CA LEU A 329 -0.35 -14.28 4.56
C LEU A 329 0.50 -14.18 5.81
N ILE A 330 0.88 -15.32 6.38
CA ILE A 330 1.69 -15.39 7.60
C ILE A 330 3.07 -15.95 7.29
N SER A 331 4.07 -15.41 7.97
CA SER A 331 5.45 -15.86 7.82
C SER A 331 6.19 -15.74 9.14
N ASP A 332 7.10 -16.67 9.39
CA ASP A 332 8.14 -16.56 10.41
C ASP A 332 9.51 -16.80 9.72
N PRO A 333 10.65 -16.74 10.43
CA PRO A 333 11.96 -16.92 9.79
C PRO A 333 12.13 -18.26 9.05
N LYS A 334 11.31 -19.28 9.33
CA LYS A 334 11.46 -20.66 8.85
C LYS A 334 10.38 -21.11 7.87
N THR A 335 9.20 -20.50 7.89
CA THR A 335 8.05 -20.92 7.07
C THR A 335 7.17 -19.72 6.67
N SER A 336 6.64 -19.75 5.45
CA SER A 336 5.50 -18.91 5.03
C SER A 336 4.31 -19.77 4.62
N LEU A 337 3.10 -19.31 4.94
CA LEU A 337 1.84 -19.92 4.51
C LEU A 337 0.84 -18.85 4.09
N GLY A 338 0.16 -19.07 2.98
CA GLY A 338 -1.03 -18.32 2.61
C GLY A 338 -2.27 -18.97 3.20
N LEU A 339 -2.85 -18.39 4.24
CA LEU A 339 -3.99 -18.98 4.95
C LEU A 339 -5.28 -18.51 4.31
N GLU A 340 -5.89 -19.34 3.45
CA GLU A 340 -7.25 -19.14 2.96
C GLU A 340 -8.24 -19.64 4.01
N LEU A 341 -8.70 -18.72 4.87
CA LEU A 341 -9.52 -19.04 6.02
C LEU A 341 -11.00 -18.80 5.72
N SER A 342 -11.86 -19.67 6.25
CA SER A 342 -13.31 -19.48 6.16
C SER A 342 -14.04 -20.08 7.37
N PRO A 343 -15.30 -19.66 7.60
CA PRO A 343 -16.07 -20.22 8.72
C PRO A 343 -16.36 -21.72 8.59
N LEU A 344 -16.25 -22.29 7.39
CA LEU A 344 -16.55 -23.70 7.13
C LEU A 344 -15.30 -24.56 6.87
N GLY A 345 -14.11 -23.98 6.89
CA GLY A 345 -12.86 -24.71 6.71
C GLY A 345 -11.75 -23.86 6.11
N ASP A 346 -10.50 -24.29 6.33
CA ASP A 346 -9.31 -23.55 5.96
C ASP A 346 -8.47 -24.34 4.95
N VAL A 347 -7.76 -23.63 4.07
CA VAL A 347 -6.75 -24.18 3.16
C VAL A 347 -5.48 -23.37 3.29
N HIS A 348 -4.32 -24.04 3.33
CA HIS A 348 -3.03 -23.38 3.51
C HIS A 348 -2.18 -23.55 2.26
N LEU A 349 -1.96 -22.44 1.55
CA LEU A 349 -1.08 -22.36 0.40
C LEU A 349 0.38 -22.39 0.86
N THR A 350 1.22 -23.10 0.12
CA THR A 350 2.64 -23.27 0.43
C THR A 350 3.53 -22.51 -0.55
N GLU A 351 4.79 -22.31 -0.15
CA GLU A 351 5.82 -21.71 -1.00
C GLU A 351 5.95 -22.47 -2.33
N ASP A 352 6.00 -21.74 -3.44
CA ASP A 352 6.34 -22.31 -4.74
C ASP A 352 7.83 -22.77 -4.78
N PRO A 353 8.31 -23.39 -5.89
CA PRO A 353 9.71 -23.81 -6.00
C PRO A 353 10.75 -22.68 -5.84
N ASN A 354 10.36 -21.41 -5.99
CA ASN A 354 11.21 -20.23 -5.78
C ASN A 354 11.07 -19.63 -4.37
N GLY A 355 10.27 -20.24 -3.49
CA GLY A 355 10.04 -19.74 -2.14
C GLY A 355 9.02 -18.60 -2.07
N ILE A 356 8.15 -18.45 -3.06
CA ILE A 356 7.23 -17.32 -3.22
C ILE A 356 5.80 -17.76 -2.90
N ILE A 357 5.04 -16.90 -2.21
CA ILE A 357 3.59 -16.97 -2.11
C ILE A 357 3.03 -15.59 -2.45
N THR A 358 2.02 -15.54 -3.31
CA THR A 358 1.34 -14.30 -3.69
C THR A 358 -0.17 -14.47 -3.53
N HIS A 359 -0.87 -13.43 -3.09
CA HIS A 359 -2.31 -13.48 -2.96
C HIS A 359 -2.97 -12.12 -3.19
N THR A 360 -4.20 -12.15 -3.70
CA THR A 360 -5.06 -10.97 -3.87
C THR A 360 -6.38 -11.16 -3.11
N ASN A 361 -7.55 -10.94 -3.69
CA ASN A 361 -8.83 -10.95 -3.00
C ASN A 361 -9.76 -12.01 -3.62
N HIS A 362 -9.34 -13.27 -3.69
CA HIS A 362 -10.19 -14.39 -4.08
C HIS A 362 -9.58 -15.68 -3.54
N PHE A 363 -10.38 -16.72 -3.34
CA PHE A 363 -9.85 -18.03 -2.99
C PHE A 363 -9.22 -18.69 -4.22
N ILE A 364 -7.94 -19.05 -4.11
CA ILE A 364 -7.19 -19.85 -5.07
C ILE A 364 -7.57 -21.32 -4.89
N GLU A 365 -7.63 -21.85 -3.67
CA GLU A 365 -7.82 -23.30 -3.43
C GLU A 365 -9.00 -23.65 -2.50
N ASN A 366 -9.38 -22.78 -1.56
CA ASN A 366 -10.47 -23.03 -0.63
C ASN A 366 -11.82 -23.04 -1.36
N ARG A 367 -12.59 -24.11 -1.14
CA ARG A 367 -13.92 -24.35 -1.75
C ARG A 367 -14.98 -24.73 -0.70
N PHE A 368 -14.71 -24.54 0.59
CA PHE A 368 -15.66 -24.90 1.67
C PHE A 368 -16.85 -23.94 1.80
N VAL A 369 -16.77 -22.79 1.14
CA VAL A 369 -17.76 -21.70 1.23
C VAL A 369 -18.23 -21.28 -0.15
N GLU A 370 -19.41 -20.66 -0.19
CA GLU A 370 -19.97 -20.11 -1.41
C GLU A 370 -19.41 -18.70 -1.65
N VAL A 371 -18.78 -18.52 -2.81
CA VAL A 371 -18.26 -17.22 -3.25
C VAL A 371 -19.27 -16.57 -4.17
N PRO A 372 -19.79 -15.37 -3.83
CA PRO A 372 -20.68 -14.63 -4.72
C PRO A 372 -20.01 -14.36 -6.08
N PRO A 373 -20.75 -14.47 -7.20
CA PRO A 373 -20.23 -14.10 -8.50
C PRO A 373 -19.70 -12.66 -8.51
N SER A 374 -18.61 -12.42 -9.25
CA SER A 374 -18.08 -11.08 -9.56
C SER A 374 -17.58 -10.21 -8.39
N TRP A 375 -17.28 -10.79 -7.23
CA TRP A 375 -16.97 -9.99 -6.03
C TRP A 375 -15.76 -9.05 -6.14
N ALA A 376 -14.63 -9.51 -6.68
CA ALA A 376 -13.42 -8.70 -6.79
C ALA A 376 -12.95 -8.60 -8.24
N PRO A 377 -13.59 -7.76 -9.08
CA PRO A 377 -13.12 -7.52 -10.44
C PRO A 377 -11.65 -7.06 -10.39
N GLY A 378 -10.82 -7.68 -11.22
CA GLY A 378 -9.38 -7.39 -11.28
C GLY A 378 -8.50 -8.16 -10.29
N SER A 379 -9.07 -8.90 -9.33
CA SER A 379 -8.33 -9.72 -8.36
C SER A 379 -7.44 -10.76 -9.03
N ASP A 380 -7.98 -11.51 -10.00
CA ASP A 380 -7.23 -12.53 -10.77
C ASP A 380 -6.12 -11.87 -11.59
N LYS A 381 -6.42 -10.75 -12.26
CA LYS A 381 -5.45 -10.01 -13.07
C LYS A 381 -4.28 -9.47 -12.24
N ARG A 382 -4.55 -8.99 -11.03
CA ARG A 382 -3.50 -8.56 -10.09
C ARG A 382 -2.69 -9.75 -9.60
N LEU A 383 -3.31 -10.90 -9.36
CA LEU A 383 -2.62 -12.11 -8.94
C LEU A 383 -1.66 -12.61 -10.03
N ASP A 384 -2.13 -12.67 -11.28
CA ASP A 384 -1.30 -13.02 -12.43
C ASP A 384 -0.14 -12.04 -12.58
N ARG A 385 -0.42 -10.73 -12.42
CA ARG A 385 0.60 -9.69 -12.55
C ARG A 385 1.66 -9.73 -11.46
N VAL A 386 1.28 -9.93 -10.19
CA VAL A 386 2.27 -10.00 -9.10
C VAL A 386 3.15 -11.23 -9.23
N ARG A 387 2.60 -12.36 -9.73
CA ARG A 387 3.36 -13.57 -10.05
C ARG A 387 4.33 -13.32 -11.20
N GLU A 388 3.85 -12.74 -12.30
CA GLU A 388 4.69 -12.35 -13.45
C GLU A 388 5.88 -11.52 -12.98
N LEU A 389 5.65 -10.44 -12.25
CA LEU A 389 6.71 -9.55 -11.76
C LEU A 389 7.68 -10.23 -10.79
N ALA A 390 7.17 -11.05 -9.87
CA ALA A 390 8.02 -11.77 -8.93
C ALA A 390 8.92 -12.80 -9.64
N HIS A 391 8.38 -13.53 -10.62
CA HIS A 391 9.16 -14.48 -11.42
C HIS A 391 10.17 -13.78 -12.34
N ASP A 392 9.83 -12.63 -12.94
CA ASP A 392 10.77 -11.83 -13.72
C ASP A 392 12.00 -11.44 -12.86
N LEU A 393 11.80 -11.07 -11.59
CA LEU A 393 12.90 -10.79 -10.66
C LEU A 393 13.74 -12.05 -10.39
N VAL A 394 13.13 -13.23 -10.24
CA VAL A 394 13.86 -14.51 -10.10
C VAL A 394 14.71 -14.79 -11.34
N GLU A 395 14.17 -14.60 -12.54
CA GLU A 395 14.86 -14.81 -13.82
C GLU A 395 16.04 -13.85 -14.01
N LEU A 396 15.92 -12.63 -13.47
CA LEU A 396 17.02 -11.66 -13.38
C LEU A 396 18.09 -12.02 -12.34
N GLY A 397 17.89 -13.12 -11.60
CA GLY A 397 18.86 -13.63 -10.61
C GLY A 397 18.72 -13.00 -9.22
N ILE A 398 17.63 -12.30 -8.92
CA ILE A 398 17.37 -11.75 -7.59
C ILE A 398 17.09 -12.88 -6.60
N ARG A 399 17.92 -12.99 -5.57
CA ARG A 399 17.86 -14.01 -4.50
C ARG A 399 18.42 -13.44 -3.19
N ASP A 400 18.18 -14.15 -2.09
CA ASP A 400 18.80 -13.89 -0.78
C ASP A 400 18.69 -12.40 -0.36
N GLU A 401 19.83 -11.75 -0.07
CA GLU A 401 19.93 -10.36 0.38
C GLU A 401 19.60 -9.32 -0.71
N ALA A 402 19.52 -9.72 -1.98
CA ALA A 402 19.08 -8.83 -3.05
C ALA A 402 17.58 -8.53 -2.98
N ILE A 403 16.80 -9.35 -2.28
CA ILE A 403 15.37 -9.15 -2.05
C ILE A 403 15.20 -8.06 -0.99
N THR A 404 15.17 -6.80 -1.43
CA THR A 404 15.12 -5.62 -0.57
C THR A 404 13.78 -4.90 -0.66
N ALA A 405 13.46 -4.09 0.35
CA ALA A 405 12.24 -3.29 0.37
C ALA A 405 12.13 -2.31 -0.82
N PRO A 406 13.17 -1.54 -1.20
CA PRO A 406 13.12 -0.72 -2.41
C PRO A 406 12.87 -1.53 -3.69
N LEU A 407 13.53 -2.69 -3.83
CA LEU A 407 13.36 -3.54 -5.01
C LEU A 407 11.91 -4.01 -5.16
N LEU A 408 11.31 -4.53 -4.09
CA LEU A 408 9.92 -5.01 -4.15
C LEU A 408 8.94 -3.85 -4.34
N ARG A 409 9.19 -2.72 -3.68
CA ARG A 409 8.35 -1.53 -3.82
C ARG A 409 8.31 -1.03 -5.26
N ASP A 410 9.48 -0.83 -5.86
CA ASP A 410 9.61 -0.22 -7.18
C ASP A 410 9.38 -1.23 -8.33
N GLY A 411 9.74 -2.50 -8.11
CA GLY A 411 9.62 -3.56 -9.10
C GLY A 411 8.26 -4.25 -9.13
N ILE A 412 7.50 -4.19 -8.05
CA ILE A 412 6.21 -4.90 -7.92
C ILE A 412 5.10 -3.95 -7.46
N PHE A 413 5.26 -3.33 -6.30
CA PHE A 413 4.15 -2.66 -5.62
C PHE A 413 3.81 -1.27 -6.16
N SER A 414 4.62 -0.70 -7.05
CA SER A 414 4.29 0.51 -7.83
C SER A 414 3.69 0.20 -9.21
N ASP A 415 3.43 -1.08 -9.54
CA ASP A 415 2.91 -1.46 -10.86
C ASP A 415 1.48 -0.92 -11.08
N LEU A 416 1.29 -0.28 -12.23
CA LEU A 416 0.04 0.36 -12.66
C LEU A 416 -0.68 -0.41 -13.80
N LYS A 417 -0.23 -1.63 -14.14
CA LYS A 417 -0.86 -2.42 -15.20
C LYS A 417 -2.27 -2.81 -14.75
N ASN A 418 -3.26 -2.63 -15.62
CA ASN A 418 -4.69 -2.80 -15.35
C ASN A 418 -5.33 -1.75 -14.42
N ALA A 419 -4.76 -0.55 -14.32
CA ALA A 419 -5.39 0.59 -13.64
C ALA A 419 -6.86 0.77 -14.10
N PRO A 420 -7.79 1.16 -13.19
CA PRO A 420 -7.55 1.57 -11.80
C PRO A 420 -7.36 0.40 -10.80
N GLN A 421 -7.62 -0.85 -11.23
CA GLN A 421 -7.52 -2.06 -10.40
C GLN A 421 -6.13 -2.74 -10.51
N SER A 422 -5.07 -1.94 -10.63
CA SER A 422 -3.67 -2.37 -10.64
C SER A 422 -3.18 -2.78 -9.25
N ILE A 423 -1.97 -3.34 -9.15
CA ILE A 423 -1.32 -3.67 -7.86
C ILE A 423 -1.16 -2.40 -7.02
N CYS A 424 -0.70 -1.30 -7.62
CA CYS A 424 -0.80 0.03 -7.04
C CYS A 424 -2.16 0.61 -7.45
N CYS A 425 -3.18 0.38 -6.63
CA CYS A 425 -4.57 0.73 -6.93
C CYS A 425 -4.80 2.24 -6.94
N GLN A 426 -5.59 2.69 -7.92
CA GLN A 426 -5.98 4.10 -8.09
C GLN A 426 -7.49 4.26 -7.92
N GLU A 427 -7.93 5.39 -7.36
CA GLU A 427 -9.36 5.66 -7.29
C GLU A 427 -9.96 5.71 -8.69
N ASP A 428 -11.17 5.16 -8.84
CA ASP A 428 -12.02 5.38 -10.00
C ASP A 428 -13.01 6.52 -9.69
N PRO A 429 -12.82 7.73 -10.25
CA PRO A 429 -13.68 8.87 -9.96
C PRO A 429 -15.14 8.67 -10.40
N SER A 430 -15.42 7.68 -11.27
CA SER A 430 -16.79 7.37 -11.70
C SER A 430 -17.61 6.66 -10.61
N ARG A 431 -16.96 6.07 -9.60
CA ARG A 431 -17.62 5.40 -8.48
C ARG A 431 -17.96 6.37 -7.34
N PRO A 432 -18.95 6.07 -6.48
CA PRO A 432 -19.21 6.84 -5.27
C PRO A 432 -17.98 6.89 -4.35
N ARG A 433 -17.72 8.05 -3.71
CA ARG A 433 -16.55 8.27 -2.86
C ARG A 433 -16.34 7.18 -1.80
N THR A 434 -17.44 6.71 -1.21
CA THR A 434 -17.46 5.68 -0.16
C THR A 434 -16.93 4.32 -0.58
N VAL A 435 -16.89 4.04 -1.90
CA VAL A 435 -16.43 2.76 -2.47
C VAL A 435 -15.28 2.93 -3.46
N ARG A 436 -14.72 4.15 -3.57
CA ARG A 436 -13.46 4.34 -4.28
C ARG A 436 -12.35 3.74 -3.44
N THR A 437 -11.51 2.95 -4.08
CA THR A 437 -10.40 2.25 -3.44
C THR A 437 -9.11 2.76 -4.07
N ALA A 438 -8.08 2.94 -3.25
CA ALA A 438 -6.72 3.21 -3.69
C ALA A 438 -5.72 2.58 -2.71
N THR A 439 -4.47 2.39 -3.15
CA THR A 439 -3.40 1.98 -2.25
C THR A 439 -3.14 3.07 -1.21
N LEU A 440 -3.42 2.75 0.06
CA LEU A 440 -3.28 3.69 1.16
C LEU A 440 -1.93 3.57 1.85
N PHE A 441 -1.31 2.39 1.82
CA PHE A 441 0.09 2.22 2.17
C PHE A 441 0.66 0.95 1.55
N ASN A 442 1.98 0.94 1.41
CA ASN A 442 2.79 -0.24 1.18
C ASN A 442 3.63 -0.53 2.42
N ILE A 443 3.77 -1.81 2.76
CA ILE A 443 4.71 -2.27 3.79
C ILE A 443 5.56 -3.41 3.22
N VAL A 444 6.86 -3.39 3.55
CA VAL A 444 7.78 -4.51 3.30
C VAL A 444 8.51 -4.84 4.60
N MET A 445 8.31 -6.05 5.10
CA MET A 445 8.84 -6.57 6.36
C MET A 445 9.97 -7.56 6.09
N ASN A 446 11.15 -7.32 6.63
CA ASN A 446 12.25 -8.27 6.64
C ASN A 446 12.18 -9.09 7.94
N LEU A 447 11.81 -10.36 7.82
CA LEU A 447 11.63 -11.31 8.93
C LEU A 447 12.90 -12.13 9.15
N ASP A 448 14.04 -11.45 9.17
CA ASP A 448 15.33 -12.00 9.56
C ASP A 448 15.60 -11.62 11.03
N PRO A 449 15.79 -12.58 11.95
CA PRO A 449 16.10 -12.28 13.35
C PRO A 449 17.33 -11.37 13.54
N GLN A 450 18.27 -11.35 12.60
CA GLN A 450 19.48 -10.51 12.66
C GLN A 450 19.25 -9.09 12.14
N ASN A 451 18.20 -8.88 11.36
CA ASN A 451 17.88 -7.60 10.73
C ASN A 451 16.35 -7.39 10.66
N LEU A 452 15.68 -7.63 11.79
CA LEU A 452 14.23 -7.62 11.86
C LEU A 452 13.71 -6.18 11.76
N GLY A 453 12.84 -5.92 10.79
CA GLY A 453 12.25 -4.60 10.62
C GLY A 453 11.32 -4.49 9.43
N ALA A 454 10.78 -3.30 9.21
CA ALA A 454 9.94 -3.01 8.06
C ALA A 454 10.14 -1.58 7.54
N GLU A 455 9.91 -1.41 6.24
CA GLU A 455 9.73 -0.12 5.60
C GLU A 455 8.26 0.08 5.22
N VAL A 456 7.71 1.25 5.52
CA VAL A 456 6.32 1.63 5.23
C VAL A 456 6.32 2.92 4.42
N VAL A 457 5.49 2.97 3.40
CA VAL A 457 5.21 4.17 2.61
C VAL A 457 3.70 4.39 2.59
N VAL A 458 3.25 5.58 2.95
CA VAL A 458 1.82 5.93 3.02
C VAL A 458 1.38 6.64 1.75
N GLY A 459 0.40 6.06 1.07
CA GLY A 459 -0.02 6.42 -0.28
C GLY A 459 0.41 5.38 -1.31
N GLN A 460 0.29 5.78 -2.58
CA GLN A 460 0.61 4.97 -3.75
C GLN A 460 2.12 4.95 -3.97
N PRO A 461 2.81 3.80 -3.88
CA PRO A 461 4.24 3.71 -4.12
C PRO A 461 4.61 4.16 -5.53
N GLY A 462 5.66 4.99 -5.65
CA GLY A 462 6.15 5.47 -6.94
C GLY A 462 5.32 6.60 -7.56
N SER A 463 4.31 7.12 -6.84
CA SER A 463 3.46 8.22 -7.33
C SER A 463 4.14 9.60 -7.25
N GLY A 464 5.19 9.73 -6.43
CA GLY A 464 5.79 11.01 -6.05
C GLY A 464 4.95 11.83 -5.06
N THR A 465 3.83 11.29 -4.58
CA THR A 465 2.91 11.95 -3.61
C THR A 465 2.74 11.15 -2.32
N GLU A 466 3.33 9.97 -2.25
CA GLU A 466 3.45 9.17 -1.05
C GLU A 466 4.30 9.84 0.03
N SER A 467 4.20 9.36 1.27
CA SER A 467 5.09 9.77 2.35
C SER A 467 6.54 9.40 2.07
N ALA A 468 7.46 10.01 2.82
CA ALA A 468 8.80 9.46 2.96
C ALA A 468 8.74 8.03 3.53
N VAL A 469 9.81 7.26 3.30
CA VAL A 469 9.94 5.90 3.85
C VAL A 469 10.00 5.97 5.38
N LEU A 470 9.02 5.37 6.04
CA LEU A 470 8.96 5.19 7.48
C LEU A 470 9.57 3.84 7.83
N LYS A 471 10.35 3.78 8.92
CA LYS A 471 10.97 2.54 9.40
C LYS A 471 10.31 2.04 10.69
N MET A 472 10.26 0.72 10.84
CA MET A 472 9.80 0.01 12.03
C MET A 472 10.84 -1.05 12.43
N PRO A 473 11.27 -1.15 13.70
CA PRO A 473 11.03 -0.20 14.79
C PRO A 473 11.56 1.21 14.47
N TRP A 474 11.01 2.23 15.13
CA TRP A 474 11.37 3.64 14.95
C TRP A 474 12.23 4.20 16.08
#